data_AF-A0A645ELN0-F1
#
_entry.id   AF-A0A645ELN0-F1
#
_cell.length_a   1.000
_cell.length_b   1.000
_cell.length_c   1.000
_cell.angle_alpha   90.00
_cell.angle_beta   90.00
_cell.angle_gamma   90.00
#
_symmetry.space_group_name_H-M   'P 1'
#
loop_
_entity.id
_entity.type
_entity.pdbx_description
1 polymer ?
#
loop_
_entity_poly.entity_id
_entity_poly.type
_entity_poly.pdbx_seq_one_letter_code
_entity_poly.pdbx_strand_id
1 'polypeptide(L)' 'MEWVQRMTATVDYIEGHLADDIMYDEVAKIACCSMHQFGRVFSYIVGISLAEYIRRRRLTLGIRITEQ' A
#
# COMPACT_ATOMS: atom_id res chain seq x y z
N MET A 1 -9.69 5.03 16.75
CA MET A 1 -10.14 5.63 15.48
C MET A 1 -8.99 6.18 14.65
N GLU A 2 -7.96 6.78 15.25
CA GLU A 2 -6.72 7.26 14.60
C GLU A 2 -6.06 6.26 13.62
N TRP A 3 -5.94 4.98 14.00
CA TRP A 3 -5.28 3.97 13.16
C TRP A 3 -6.01 3.71 11.83
N VAL A 4 -7.34 3.69 11.85
CA VAL A 4 -8.14 3.47 10.64
C VAL A 4 -7.97 4.64 9.68
N GLN A 5 -7.96 5.88 10.19
CA GLN A 5 -7.71 7.06 9.35
C GLN A 5 -6.31 7.06 8.73
N ARG A 6 -5.29 6.70 9.50
CA ARG A 6 -3.91 6.55 8.97
C ARG A 6 -3.82 5.45 7.93
N MET A 7 -4.49 4.33 8.15
CA MET A 7 -4.55 3.23 7.18
C MET A 7 -5.26 3.66 5.90
N THR A 8 -6.39 4.37 5.99
CA THR A 8 -7.09 4.91 4.82
C THR A 8 -6.21 5.90 4.06
N ALA A 9 -5.56 6.84 4.76
CA ALA A 9 -4.64 7.80 4.12
C ALA A 9 -3.44 7.10 3.45
N THR A 10 -2.93 6.04 4.06
CA THR A 10 -1.84 5.25 3.49
C THR A 10 -2.30 4.51 2.23
N VAL A 11 -3.48 3.91 2.25
CA VAL A 11 -4.06 3.23 1.09
C VAL A 11 -4.35 4.23 -0.03
N ASP A 12 -4.88 5.40 0.28
CA ASP A 12 -5.15 6.47 -0.69
C ASP A 12 -3.86 6.93 -1.39
N TYR A 13 -2.79 7.15 -0.61
CA TYR A 13 -1.46 7.45 -1.15
C TYR A 13 -0.96 6.34 -2.09
N ILE A 14 -1.09 5.07 -1.67
CA ILE A 14 -0.67 3.92 -2.48
C ILE A 14 -1.46 3.87 -3.78
N GLU A 15 -2.78 4.02 -3.71
CA GLU A 15 -3.68 4.00 -4.87
C GLU A 15 -3.35 5.11 -5.86
N GLY A 16 -3.04 6.33 -5.38
CA GLY A 16 -2.59 7.45 -6.20
C GLY A 16 -1.21 7.23 -6.83
N HIS A 17 -0.35 6.42 -6.21
CA HIS A 17 1.01 6.11 -6.70
C HIS A 17 1.13 4.71 -7.31
N LEU A 18 0.02 3.98 -7.56
CA LEU A 18 0.08 2.65 -8.16
C LEU A 18 0.72 2.64 -9.55
N ALA A 19 0.56 3.73 -10.30
CA ALA A 19 1.14 3.94 -11.62
C ALA A 19 2.61 4.40 -11.57
N ASP A 20 3.08 4.87 -10.41
CA ASP A 20 4.43 5.41 -10.20
C ASP A 20 5.21 4.55 -9.18
N ASP A 21 6.38 5.01 -8.76
CA ASP A 21 7.17 4.33 -7.74
C ASP A 21 6.65 4.64 -6.33
N ILE A 22 6.32 3.60 -5.57
CA ILE A 22 5.77 3.77 -4.23
C ILE A 22 6.93 3.99 -3.25
N MET A 23 7.07 5.24 -2.81
CA MET A 23 8.03 5.62 -1.77
C MET A 23 7.61 5.04 -0.41
N TYR A 24 8.29 3.99 0.05
CA TYR A 24 8.06 3.37 1.36
C TYR A 24 8.31 4.32 2.54
N ASP A 25 9.17 5.32 2.36
CA ASP A 25 9.45 6.36 3.38
C ASP A 25 8.22 7.24 3.64
N GLU A 26 7.53 7.67 2.59
CA GLU A 26 6.29 8.44 2.68
C GLU A 26 5.17 7.63 3.31
N VAL A 27 5.03 6.36 2.94
CA VAL A 27 4.08 5.42 3.56
C VAL A 27 4.32 5.30 5.06
N ALA A 28 5.58 5.18 5.49
CA ALA A 28 5.94 5.09 6.92
C ALA A 28 5.64 6.40 7.67
N LYS A 29 5.85 7.56 7.03
CA LYS A 29 5.48 8.87 7.59
C LYS A 29 3.98 9.01 7.79
N ILE A 30 3.17 8.66 6.78
CA ILE A 30 1.71 8.76 6.83
C ILE A 30 1.13 7.81 7.89
N ALA A 31 1.66 6.58 7.95
CA ALA A 31 1.23 5.59 8.91
C ALA A 31 1.75 5.87 10.34
N CYS A 32 2.69 6.83 10.51
CA CYS A 32 3.43 7.09 11.75
C CYS A 32 4.01 5.82 12.37
N CYS A 33 4.40 4.85 11.55
CA CYS A 33 4.94 3.57 12.00
C CYS A 33 5.85 2.95 10.94
N SER A 34 6.69 2.01 11.36
CA SER A 34 7.58 1.31 10.44
C SER A 34 6.78 0.46 9.45
N MET A 35 7.23 0.44 8.20
CA MET A 35 6.64 -0.34 7.12
C MET A 35 6.42 -1.83 7.48
N HIS A 36 7.32 -2.41 8.28
CA HIS A 36 7.16 -3.76 8.82
C HIS A 36 5.93 -3.92 9.74
N GLN A 37 5.69 -2.98 10.65
CA GLN A 37 4.52 -3.01 11.53
C GLN A 37 3.25 -2.75 10.74
N PHE A 38 3.28 -1.75 9.85
CA PHE A 38 2.18 -1.43 8.95
C PHE A 38 1.79 -2.64 8.11
N GLY A 39 2.75 -3.28 7.43
CA GLY A 39 2.52 -4.47 6.62
C GLY A 39 1.91 -5.64 7.40
N ARG A 40 2.32 -5.85 8.66
CA ARG A 40 1.71 -6.89 9.52
C ARG A 40 0.26 -6.60 9.84
N VAL A 41 -0.04 -5.36 10.23
CA VAL A 41 -1.40 -4.96 10.59
C VAL A 41 -2.30 -4.92 9.35
N PHE A 42 -1.79 -4.39 8.25
CA PHE A 42 -2.47 -4.40 6.96
C PHE A 42 -2.80 -5.83 6.52
N SER A 43 -1.83 -6.74 6.57
CA SER A 43 -2.06 -8.14 6.21
C SER A 43 -3.03 -8.84 7.14
N TYR A 44 -3.08 -8.45 8.41
CA TYR A 44 -4.06 -8.96 9.36
C TYR A 44 -5.49 -8.50 9.04
N ILE A 45 -5.65 -7.24 8.59
CA ILE A 45 -6.96 -6.64 8.29
C ILE A 45 -7.46 -7.04 6.89
N VAL A 46 -6.60 -6.97 5.88
CA VAL A 46 -6.94 -7.17 4.46
C VAL A 46 -6.77 -8.64 4.04
N GLY A 47 -6.01 -9.42 4.81
CA GLY A 47 -5.76 -10.84 4.53
C GLY A 47 -4.66 -11.10 3.49
N ILE A 48 -4.05 -10.06 2.91
CA ILE A 48 -2.93 -10.15 1.97
C ILE A 48 -1.84 -9.14 2.31
N SER A 49 -0.60 -9.40 1.90
CA SER A 49 0.50 -8.46 2.09
C SER A 49 0.29 -7.20 1.25
N LEU A 50 0.87 -6.07 1.69
CA LEU A 50 0.77 -4.82 0.94
C LEU A 50 1.36 -4.92 -0.46
N ALA A 51 2.47 -5.66 -0.61
CA ALA A 51 3.09 -5.90 -1.91
C ALA A 51 2.15 -6.67 -2.86
N GLU A 52 1.44 -7.67 -2.33
CA GLU A 52 0.45 -8.42 -3.09
C GLU A 52 -0.77 -7.57 -3.44
N TYR A 53 -1.22 -6.70 -2.52
CA TYR A 53 -2.26 -5.72 -2.80
C TYR A 53 -1.86 -4.81 -3.96
N ILE A 54 -0.68 -4.18 -3.89
CA ILE A 54 -0.14 -3.31 -4.96
C ILE A 54 -0.07 -4.06 -6.29
N ARG A 55 0.47 -5.29 -6.29
CA ARG A 55 0.60 -6.11 -7.50
C ARG A 55 -0.77 -6.41 -8.12
N ARG A 56 -1.75 -6.81 -7.31
CA ARG A 56 -3.13 -7.05 -7.77
C ARG A 56 -3.80 -5.79 -8.28
N ARG A 57 -3.61 -4.65 -7.62
CA ARG A 57 -4.20 -3.37 -8.06
C ARG A 57 -3.60 -2.90 -9.38
N ARG A 58 -2.28 -3.04 -9.58
CA ARG A 58 -1.63 -2.77 -10.87
C ARG A 58 -2.20 -3.63 -12.01
N LEU A 59 -2.41 -4.92 -11.75
CA LEU A 59 -3.06 -5.85 -12.69
C LEU A 59 -4.51 -5.42 -13.01
N THR A 60 -5.32 -5.11 -11.99
CA THR A 60 -6.71 -4.69 -12.15
C THR A 60 -6.85 -3.37 -12.91
N LEU A 61 -5.93 -2.42 -12.68
CA LEU A 61 -5.93 -1.14 -13.40
C LEU A 61 -5.46 -1.27 -14.86
N GLY A 62 -5.07 -2.46 -15.31
CA GLY A 62 -4.55 -2.66 -16.65
C GLY A 62 -3.22 -1.92 -16.89
N ILE A 63 -2.53 -1.53 -15.82
CA ILE A 63 -1.14 -1.09 -15.88
C ILE A 63 -0.38 -2.33 -16.36
N ARG A 64 -0.08 -2.35 -17.66
CA ARG A 64 0.74 -3.38 -18.28
C ARG A 64 2.08 -3.36 -17.58
N ILE A 65 2.24 -4.25 -16.61
CA ILE A 65 3.55 -4.80 -16.29
C ILE A 65 3.97 -5.46 -17.59
N THR A 66 4.69 -4.74 -18.43
CA THR A 66 5.41 -5.32 -19.55
C THR A 66 6.42 -6.26 -18.92
N GLU A 67 6.02 -7.52 -18.77
CA GLU A 67 6.93 -8.62 -18.53
C GLU A 67 7.94 -8.61 -19.68
N GLN A 68 9.20 -8.42 -19.31
CA GLN A 68 10.37 -8.70 -20.11
C GLN A 68 11.02 -9.95 -19.54
#